data_AF-A0A1W9XAB3-F1
#
_entry.id   AF-A0A1W9XAB3-F1
#
_cell.length_a   1.000
_cell.length_b   1.000
_cell.length_c   1.000
_cell.angle_alpha   90.00
_cell.angle_beta   90.00
_cell.angle_gamma   90.00
#
_symmetry.space_group_name_H-M   'P 1'
#
loop_
_entity.id
_entity.type
_entity.pdbx_description
1 polymer ?
#
loop_
_entity_poly.entity_id
_entity_poly.type
_entity_poly.pdbx_seq_one_letter_code
_entity_poly.pdbx_strand_id
1 'polypeptide(L)'
;MKSEKKCMRLAERIREILSQGLEMSHEVLHYVDSTFSNPSTAELTAFISDEDNCEKDALTDLIFFPDESLQIQLEDMLEQEGFQKTDEERIAGYLCEHPLETAIRFPDSRGGFSLSMPDWVAGIFVSRLNISKKLDTKLTEAISTHADLSDGRRFKVRLRNARFDATENKTRFLCRFFEELGAFSGTGDEYLDFLLNFLDELQKDGDIFQGLTEKKKFCFQTFQKVLKSEELLNQKNMETLILQGVRIPYADKNDLLRQMDMIDDISFSIFGKTGDAGDTFLWQAQPREMRFSR
;
A
#
# COMPACT_ATOMS: atom_id res chain seq x y z
N MET A 1 23.73 7.74 -24.72
CA MET A 1 23.18 9.10 -24.95
C MET A 1 21.69 9.27 -24.60
N LYS A 2 20.69 8.63 -25.25
CA LYS A 2 19.27 8.83 -24.85
C LYS A 2 18.94 8.23 -23.47
N SER A 3 19.41 7.01 -23.19
CA SER A 3 19.22 6.34 -21.88
C SER A 3 19.87 7.10 -20.72
N GLU A 4 21.09 7.59 -20.95
CA GLU A 4 21.86 8.34 -19.97
C GLU A 4 21.20 9.68 -19.62
N LYS A 5 20.69 10.41 -20.62
CA LYS A 5 19.96 11.65 -20.40
C LYS A 5 18.66 11.45 -19.61
N LYS A 6 17.90 10.37 -19.85
CA LYS A 6 16.68 10.10 -19.05
C LYS A 6 17.03 9.73 -17.60
N CYS A 7 18.08 8.94 -17.36
CA CYS A 7 18.55 8.59 -16.01
C CYS A 7 18.96 9.85 -15.24
N MET A 8 19.76 10.71 -15.86
CA MET A 8 20.21 11.97 -15.26
C MET A 8 19.03 12.89 -14.94
N ARG A 9 18.06 13.03 -15.84
CA ARG A 9 16.86 13.85 -15.58
C ARG A 9 16.04 13.31 -14.40
N LEU A 10 15.88 11.99 -14.28
CA LEU A 10 15.13 11.39 -13.17
C LEU A 10 15.90 11.55 -11.85
N ALA A 11 17.21 11.34 -11.87
CA ALA A 11 18.06 11.54 -10.69
C ALA A 11 18.03 13.00 -10.21
N GLU A 12 18.13 13.98 -11.12
CA GLU A 12 17.97 15.40 -10.79
C GLU A 12 16.58 15.69 -10.22
N ARG A 13 15.52 15.11 -10.79
CA ARG A 13 14.17 15.28 -10.26
C ARG A 13 14.03 14.71 -8.84
N ILE A 14 14.64 13.56 -8.56
CA ILE A 14 14.70 12.99 -7.21
C ILE A 14 15.42 13.96 -6.26
N ARG A 15 16.59 14.49 -6.67
CA ARG A 15 17.35 15.46 -5.87
C ARG A 15 16.55 16.74 -5.61
N GLU A 16 15.83 17.25 -6.60
CA GLU A 16 14.94 18.41 -6.44
C GLU A 16 13.89 18.15 -5.36
N ILE A 17 13.25 16.97 -5.35
CA ILE A 17 12.25 16.61 -4.33
C ILE A 17 12.92 16.51 -2.96
N LEU A 18 14.03 15.78 -2.85
CA LEU A 18 14.79 15.63 -1.60
C LEU A 18 15.31 16.97 -1.06
N SER A 19 15.60 17.95 -1.93
CA SER A 19 16.07 19.27 -1.51
C SER A 19 15.00 20.11 -0.82
N GLN A 20 13.72 19.78 -1.01
CA GLN A 20 12.60 20.42 -0.31
C GLN A 20 12.49 19.94 1.14
N GLY A 21 13.15 18.83 1.46
CA GLY A 21 13.10 18.15 2.74
C GLY A 21 12.06 17.04 2.77
N LEU A 22 12.16 16.18 3.77
CA LEU A 22 11.24 15.09 4.05
C LEU A 22 10.57 15.31 5.41
N GLU A 23 9.29 14.98 5.49
CA GLU A 23 8.56 14.91 6.75
C GLU A 23 8.53 13.46 7.21
N MET A 24 8.91 13.20 8.46
CA MET A 24 8.83 11.84 9.00
C MET A 24 7.38 11.45 9.21
N SER A 25 7.03 10.23 8.76
CA SER A 25 5.70 9.68 9.02
C SER A 25 5.48 9.42 10.50
N HIS A 26 4.21 9.39 10.92
CA HIS A 26 3.85 9.04 12.29
C HIS A 26 4.31 7.63 12.70
N GLU A 27 4.38 6.70 11.76
CA GLU A 27 4.87 5.33 12.01
C GLU A 27 6.37 5.32 12.29
N VAL A 28 7.15 6.07 11.50
CA VAL A 28 8.60 6.23 11.73
C VAL A 28 8.84 6.95 13.06
N LEU A 29 8.06 7.99 13.36
CA LEU A 29 8.14 8.69 14.64
C LEU A 29 7.81 7.76 15.81
N HIS A 30 6.75 6.95 15.70
CA HIS A 30 6.38 5.98 16.73
C HIS A 30 7.47 4.93 16.94
N TYR A 31 8.10 4.44 15.86
CA TYR A 31 9.26 3.56 15.96
C TYR A 31 10.44 4.25 16.65
N VAL A 32 10.74 5.50 16.30
CA VAL A 32 11.81 6.29 16.93
C VAL A 32 11.54 6.47 18.43
N ASP A 33 10.33 6.87 18.79
CA ASP A 33 9.98 7.14 20.18
C ASP A 33 9.95 5.86 21.01
N SER A 34 9.51 4.74 20.43
CA SER A 34 9.48 3.43 21.10
C SER A 34 10.86 2.81 21.27
N THR A 35 11.74 2.98 20.28
CA THR A 35 13.07 2.33 20.24
C THR A 35 14.12 3.16 20.98
N PHE A 36 14.08 4.47 20.83
CA PHE A 36 15.10 5.39 21.37
C PHE A 36 14.60 6.23 22.56
N SER A 37 13.49 5.83 23.18
CA SER A 37 12.93 6.47 24.39
C SER A 37 12.60 7.95 24.21
N ASN A 38 11.90 8.29 23.12
CA ASN A 38 11.49 9.66 22.77
C ASN A 38 12.66 10.68 22.73
N PRO A 39 13.62 10.49 21.81
CA PRO A 39 14.83 11.31 21.76
C PRO A 39 14.53 12.74 21.26
N SER A 40 15.32 13.69 21.74
CA SER A 40 15.43 15.02 21.16
C SER A 40 16.11 14.99 19.78
N THR A 41 15.99 16.08 19.03
CA THR A 41 16.66 16.24 17.72
C THR A 41 18.17 16.06 17.82
N ALA A 42 18.79 16.60 18.86
CA ALA A 42 20.23 16.51 19.09
C ALA A 42 20.67 15.08 19.41
N GLU A 43 19.90 14.38 20.24
CA GLU A 43 20.15 12.97 20.57
C GLU A 43 20.01 12.09 19.32
N LEU A 44 18.93 12.26 18.54
CA LEU A 44 18.75 11.51 17.29
C LEU A 44 19.86 11.77 16.27
N THR A 45 20.31 13.02 16.16
CA THR A 45 21.44 13.37 15.29
C THR A 45 22.73 12.68 15.75
N ALA A 46 22.97 12.61 17.07
CA ALA A 46 24.11 11.89 17.63
C ALA A 46 24.00 10.39 17.37
N PHE A 47 22.81 9.79 17.52
CA PHE A 47 22.56 8.37 17.23
C PHE A 47 22.83 8.02 15.76
N ILE A 48 22.39 8.86 14.82
CA ILE A 48 22.62 8.65 13.39
C ILE A 48 24.10 8.90 13.02
N SER A 49 24.80 9.74 13.76
CA SER A 49 26.22 10.00 13.55
C SER A 49 27.14 8.89 14.08
N ASP A 50 26.64 8.03 14.98
CA ASP A 50 27.38 6.91 15.56
C ASP A 50 27.52 5.76 14.55
N GLU A 51 28.75 5.44 14.14
CA GLU A 51 29.02 4.37 13.16
C GLU A 51 28.88 2.96 13.74
N ASP A 52 28.94 2.80 15.07
CA ASP A 52 28.86 1.49 15.73
C ASP A 52 27.42 1.10 16.11
N ASN A 53 26.44 1.95 15.83
CA ASN A 53 25.04 1.72 16.18
C ASN A 53 24.31 0.86 15.14
N CYS A 54 23.87 -0.34 15.53
CA CYS A 54 23.19 -1.28 14.64
C CYS A 54 21.79 -0.83 14.20
N GLU A 55 21.12 0.06 14.95
CA GLU A 55 19.78 0.56 14.61
C GLU A 55 19.82 1.75 13.64
N LYS A 56 21.01 2.36 13.42
CA LYS A 56 21.19 3.49 12.51
C LYS A 56 20.78 3.15 11.09
N ASP A 57 21.16 1.97 10.60
CA ASP A 57 20.86 1.57 9.23
C ASP A 57 19.35 1.41 9.04
N ALA A 58 18.68 0.69 9.95
CA ALA A 58 17.23 0.54 9.91
C ALA A 58 16.50 1.90 9.94
N LEU A 59 16.92 2.81 10.82
CA LEU A 59 16.33 4.15 10.90
C LEU A 59 16.58 4.98 9.64
N THR A 60 17.79 4.96 9.10
CA THR A 60 18.14 5.72 7.89
C THR A 60 17.34 5.21 6.68
N ASP A 61 17.19 3.89 6.56
CA ASP A 61 16.39 3.25 5.52
C ASP A 61 14.90 3.62 5.62
N LEU A 62 14.37 3.75 6.84
CA LEU A 62 13.01 4.21 7.10
C LEU A 62 12.82 5.70 6.76
N ILE A 63 13.77 6.56 7.14
CA ILE A 63 13.71 8.01 6.86
C ILE A 63 13.69 8.29 5.37
N PHE A 64 14.53 7.60 4.59
CA PHE A 64 14.59 7.75 3.15
C PHE A 64 13.62 6.79 2.42
N PHE A 65 12.65 6.17 3.08
CA PHE A 65 11.67 5.36 2.35
C PHE A 65 10.91 6.25 1.35
N PRO A 66 10.85 5.90 0.04
CA PRO A 66 10.14 6.71 -0.94
C PRO A 66 8.63 6.53 -0.75
N ASP A 67 8.01 7.43 0.02
CA ASP A 67 6.57 7.39 0.29
C ASP A 67 5.71 7.63 -0.97
N GLU A 68 4.40 7.43 -0.83
CA GLU A 68 3.45 7.61 -1.94
C GLU A 68 3.47 9.05 -2.48
N SER A 69 3.64 10.05 -1.61
CA SER A 69 3.67 11.47 -1.98
C SER A 69 4.86 11.79 -2.91
N LEU A 70 6.05 11.30 -2.57
CA LEU A 70 7.24 11.44 -3.39
C LEU A 70 7.06 10.72 -4.73
N GLN A 71 6.53 9.50 -4.71
CA GLN A 71 6.32 8.71 -5.94
C GLN A 71 5.31 9.37 -6.89
N ILE A 72 4.23 9.96 -6.37
CA ILE A 72 3.24 10.71 -7.16
C ILE A 72 3.91 11.85 -7.95
N GLN A 73 4.90 12.53 -7.35
CA GLN A 73 5.62 13.62 -8.02
C GLN A 73 6.53 13.16 -9.16
N LEU A 74 6.87 11.87 -9.21
CA LEU A 74 7.68 11.26 -10.25
C LEU A 74 6.84 10.58 -11.34
N GLU A 75 5.57 10.27 -11.07
CA GLU A 75 4.78 9.34 -11.88
C GLU A 75 4.63 9.79 -13.34
N ASP A 76 4.38 11.07 -13.61
CA ASP A 76 4.28 11.59 -14.99
C ASP A 76 5.56 11.31 -15.82
N MET A 77 6.72 11.36 -15.17
CA MET A 77 8.01 11.07 -15.81
C MET A 77 8.22 9.57 -15.99
N LEU A 78 7.82 8.76 -15.00
CA LEU A 78 7.90 7.30 -15.05
C LEU A 78 6.94 6.70 -16.08
N GLU A 79 5.82 7.34 -16.33
CA GLU A 79 4.85 6.93 -17.35
C GLU A 79 5.38 7.18 -18.78
N GLN A 80 6.05 8.31 -18.99
CA GLN A 80 6.57 8.72 -20.30
C GLN A 80 7.85 7.97 -20.72
N GLU A 81 8.70 7.65 -19.75
CA GLU A 81 10.04 7.12 -19.98
C GLU A 81 10.09 5.63 -19.57
N GLY A 82 10.45 4.74 -20.50
CA GLY A 82 10.64 3.32 -20.18
C GLY A 82 11.98 3.06 -19.49
N PHE A 83 12.00 2.95 -18.16
CA PHE A 83 13.19 2.59 -17.39
C PHE A 83 13.39 1.06 -17.35
N GLN A 84 14.65 0.64 -17.28
CA GLN A 84 15.06 -0.75 -17.13
C GLN A 84 15.81 -0.95 -15.81
N LYS A 85 15.99 -2.19 -15.36
CA LYS A 85 16.79 -2.47 -14.15
C LYS A 85 18.20 -1.89 -14.20
N THR A 86 18.87 -1.90 -15.36
CA THR A 86 20.20 -1.28 -15.49
C THR A 86 20.19 0.25 -15.35
N ASP A 87 19.02 0.89 -15.50
CA ASP A 87 18.89 2.32 -15.28
C ASP A 87 18.81 2.66 -13.78
N GLU A 88 18.34 1.74 -12.93
CA GLU A 88 18.29 1.90 -11.47
C GLU A 88 19.70 2.10 -10.90
N GLU A 89 20.65 1.24 -11.29
CA GLU A 89 22.06 1.34 -10.87
C GLU A 89 22.69 2.67 -11.29
N ARG A 90 22.36 3.18 -12.50
CA ARG A 90 22.88 4.46 -13.00
C ARG A 90 22.32 5.64 -12.22
N ILE A 91 21.03 5.60 -11.89
CA ILE A 91 20.38 6.65 -11.10
C ILE A 91 20.94 6.64 -9.68
N ALA A 92 21.07 5.47 -9.06
CA ALA A 92 21.69 5.34 -7.75
C ALA A 92 23.14 5.87 -7.74
N GLY A 93 23.96 5.46 -8.72
CA GLY A 93 25.33 5.97 -8.86
C GLY A 93 25.39 7.50 -9.01
N TYR A 94 24.48 8.08 -9.79
CA TYR A 94 24.39 9.53 -9.93
C TYR A 94 24.04 10.23 -8.60
N LEU A 95 23.13 9.67 -7.82
CA LEU A 95 22.77 10.19 -6.49
C LEU A 95 23.97 10.14 -5.53
N CYS A 96 24.77 9.07 -5.57
CA CYS A 96 25.99 8.95 -4.76
C CYS A 96 27.09 9.95 -5.20
N GLU A 97 27.25 10.17 -6.51
CA GLU A 97 28.23 11.14 -7.04
C GLU A 97 27.87 12.59 -6.70
N HIS A 98 26.59 12.87 -6.44
CA HIS A 98 26.08 14.21 -6.18
C HIS A 98 25.30 14.27 -4.86
N PRO A 99 25.98 14.05 -3.72
CA PRO A 99 25.34 13.98 -2.41
C PRO A 99 24.60 15.28 -2.11
N LEU A 100 23.46 15.13 -1.45
CA LEU A 100 22.58 16.21 -1.04
C LEU A 100 22.31 16.08 0.45
N GLU A 101 22.31 17.20 1.17
CA GLU A 101 21.74 17.25 2.51
C GLU A 101 20.23 17.42 2.41
N THR A 102 19.50 16.46 2.94
CA THR A 102 18.04 16.47 3.03
C THR A 102 17.62 16.92 4.42
N ALA A 103 16.81 17.97 4.49
CA ALA A 103 16.23 18.42 5.74
C ALA A 103 15.09 17.47 6.17
N ILE A 104 15.25 16.79 7.30
CA ILE A 104 14.26 15.88 7.89
C ILE A 104 13.49 16.64 8.97
N ARG A 105 12.16 16.66 8.88
CA ARG A 105 11.27 17.38 9.81
C ARG A 105 10.43 16.41 10.62
N PHE A 106 10.29 16.70 11.90
CA PHE A 106 9.39 15.96 12.78
C PHE A 106 7.97 16.53 12.70
N PRO A 107 6.92 15.67 12.69
CA PRO A 107 5.53 16.13 12.62
C PRO A 107 5.05 16.76 13.94
N ASP A 108 5.72 16.50 15.07
CA ASP A 108 5.30 16.96 16.40
C ASP A 108 5.99 18.26 16.87
N SER A 109 6.47 19.06 15.92
CA SER A 109 7.11 20.36 16.16
C SER A 109 8.42 20.33 16.97
N ARG A 110 9.04 19.15 17.22
CA ARG A 110 10.36 19.09 17.88
C ARG A 110 11.52 19.60 17.01
N GLY A 111 11.24 20.00 15.78
CA GLY A 111 12.17 20.65 14.85
C GLY A 111 12.55 19.73 13.69
N GLY A 112 13.81 19.76 13.31
CA GLY A 112 14.35 18.94 12.23
C GLY A 112 15.88 18.88 12.28
N PHE A 113 16.45 18.01 11.46
CA PHE A 113 17.89 17.84 11.29
C PHE A 113 18.21 17.61 9.81
N SER A 114 19.45 17.82 9.40
CA SER A 114 19.90 17.50 8.04
C SER A 114 20.57 16.13 8.03
N LEU A 115 20.25 15.35 7.01
CA LEU A 115 20.87 14.04 6.79
C LEU A 115 21.24 13.91 5.32
N SER A 116 22.45 13.47 5.02
CA SER A 116 22.82 13.07 3.67
C SER A 116 22.50 11.60 3.46
N MET A 117 21.89 11.28 2.32
CA MET A 117 21.58 9.89 1.96
C MET A 117 22.89 9.10 1.78
N PRO A 118 23.13 8.05 2.60
CA PRO A 118 24.30 7.20 2.40
C PRO A 118 24.23 6.43 1.08
N ASP A 119 25.38 6.11 0.50
CA ASP A 119 25.49 5.41 -0.80
C ASP A 119 24.69 4.10 -0.84
N TRP A 120 24.69 3.35 0.26
CA TRP A 120 23.97 2.07 0.35
C TRP A 120 22.44 2.27 0.34
N VAL A 121 21.95 3.41 0.85
CA VAL A 121 20.53 3.77 0.84
C VAL A 121 20.08 4.18 -0.55
N ALA A 122 20.92 4.86 -1.33
CA ALA A 122 20.56 5.30 -2.69
C ALA A 122 20.13 4.14 -3.60
N GLY A 123 20.83 3.01 -3.53
CA GLY A 123 20.45 1.80 -4.26
C GLY A 123 19.08 1.25 -3.83
N ILE A 124 18.85 1.17 -2.51
CA ILE A 124 17.58 0.68 -1.94
C ILE A 124 16.43 1.63 -2.30
N PHE A 125 16.65 2.94 -2.14
CA PHE A 125 15.72 4.01 -2.51
C PHE A 125 15.22 3.85 -3.94
N VAL A 126 16.14 3.79 -4.91
CA VAL A 126 15.80 3.70 -6.33
C VAL A 126 15.10 2.38 -6.65
N SER A 127 15.52 1.27 -6.01
CA SER A 127 14.85 -0.02 -6.20
C SER A 127 13.39 0.00 -5.72
N ARG A 128 13.11 0.69 -4.60
CA ARG A 128 11.76 0.81 -4.01
C ARG A 128 10.83 1.71 -4.82
N LEU A 129 11.37 2.62 -5.63
CA LEU A 129 10.57 3.39 -6.60
C LEU A 129 9.97 2.51 -7.71
N ASN A 130 10.44 1.26 -7.87
CA ASN A 130 9.92 0.31 -8.86
C ASN A 130 9.87 0.90 -10.29
N ILE A 131 10.86 1.73 -10.64
CA ILE A 131 10.87 2.48 -11.92
C ILE A 131 10.93 1.56 -13.14
N SER A 132 11.54 0.39 -13.00
CA SER A 132 11.64 -0.61 -14.07
C SER A 132 10.35 -1.39 -14.30
N LYS A 133 9.39 -1.32 -13.37
CA LYS A 133 8.09 -1.99 -13.50
C LYS A 133 7.18 -1.17 -14.41
N LYS A 134 7.03 -1.59 -15.66
CA LYS A 134 6.18 -0.89 -16.63
C LYS A 134 4.70 -1.24 -16.43
N LEU A 135 3.84 -0.23 -16.33
CA LEU A 135 2.39 -0.41 -16.36
C LEU A 135 1.92 -0.72 -17.78
N ASP A 136 0.89 -1.57 -17.88
CA ASP A 136 0.25 -1.88 -19.15
C ASP A 136 -0.41 -0.62 -19.74
N THR A 137 -0.23 -0.38 -21.04
CA THR A 137 -0.74 0.84 -21.68
C THR A 137 -2.26 0.93 -21.66
N LYS A 138 -2.98 -0.20 -21.78
CA LYS A 138 -4.45 -0.21 -21.68
C LYS A 138 -4.90 0.23 -20.30
N LEU A 139 -4.17 -0.22 -19.26
CA LEU A 139 -4.47 0.12 -17.88
C LEU A 139 -4.22 1.62 -17.61
N THR A 140 -3.09 2.14 -18.10
CA THR A 140 -2.77 3.57 -18.02
C THR A 140 -3.84 4.42 -18.72
N GLU A 141 -4.28 4.01 -19.91
CA GLU A 141 -5.35 4.69 -20.67
C GLU A 141 -6.70 4.64 -19.93
N ALA A 142 -7.07 3.49 -19.34
CA ALA A 142 -8.29 3.35 -18.55
C ALA A 142 -8.29 4.30 -17.34
N ILE A 143 -7.17 4.34 -16.59
CA ILE A 143 -7.02 5.27 -15.46
C ILE A 143 -7.14 6.72 -15.92
N SER A 144 -6.44 7.10 -16.99
CA SER A 144 -6.48 8.47 -17.50
C SER A 144 -7.84 8.88 -18.08
N THR A 145 -8.69 7.93 -18.45
CA THR A 145 -10.03 8.19 -18.97
C THR A 145 -11.07 8.33 -17.85
N HIS A 146 -10.94 7.55 -16.78
CA HIS A 146 -11.99 7.40 -15.77
C HIS A 146 -11.65 7.98 -14.39
N ALA A 147 -10.39 8.28 -14.11
CA ALA A 147 -9.96 8.93 -12.88
C ALA A 147 -9.54 10.37 -13.13
N ASP A 148 -9.79 11.26 -12.16
CA ASP A 148 -9.24 12.61 -12.16
C ASP A 148 -7.71 12.59 -12.10
N LEU A 149 -7.05 13.64 -12.58
CA LEU A 149 -5.59 13.67 -12.72
C LEU A 149 -4.84 13.34 -11.41
N SER A 150 -5.33 13.85 -10.27
CA SER A 150 -4.70 13.61 -8.96
C SER A 150 -4.81 12.14 -8.55
N ASP A 151 -6.01 11.56 -8.64
CA ASP A 151 -6.26 10.17 -8.28
C ASP A 151 -5.60 9.21 -9.27
N GLY A 152 -5.57 9.57 -10.56
CA GLY A 152 -4.92 8.79 -11.60
C GLY A 152 -3.42 8.59 -11.35
N ARG A 153 -2.70 9.61 -10.88
CA ARG A 153 -1.28 9.45 -10.48
C ARG A 153 -1.16 8.53 -9.27
N ARG A 154 -2.01 8.70 -8.25
CA ARG A 154 -2.02 7.84 -7.06
C ARG A 154 -2.26 6.37 -7.41
N PHE A 155 -3.26 6.09 -8.25
CA PHE A 155 -3.56 4.72 -8.69
C PHE A 155 -2.41 4.08 -9.47
N LYS A 156 -1.74 4.83 -10.35
CA LYS A 156 -0.56 4.35 -11.09
C LYS A 156 0.59 3.99 -10.14
N VAL A 157 0.86 4.85 -9.14
CA VAL A 157 1.85 4.57 -8.08
C VAL A 157 1.51 3.29 -7.32
N ARG A 158 0.25 3.11 -6.90
CA ARG A 158 -0.19 1.88 -6.19
C ARG A 158 -0.03 0.63 -7.04
N LEU A 159 -0.40 0.68 -8.33
CA LEU A 159 -0.20 -0.42 -9.26
C LEU A 159 1.28 -0.76 -9.49
N ARG A 160 2.14 0.26 -9.51
CA ARG A 160 3.59 0.09 -9.60
C ARG A 160 4.15 -0.62 -8.37
N ASN A 161 3.63 -0.32 -7.17
CA ASN A 161 4.02 -0.97 -5.93
C ASN A 161 3.31 -2.31 -5.65
N ALA A 162 2.30 -2.67 -6.44
CA ALA A 162 1.58 -3.93 -6.27
C ALA A 162 2.51 -5.15 -6.48
N ARG A 163 2.26 -6.23 -5.75
CA ARG A 163 3.15 -7.40 -5.73
C ARG A 163 2.77 -8.51 -6.72
N PHE A 164 1.60 -8.41 -7.35
CA PHE A 164 1.15 -9.40 -8.33
C PHE A 164 1.77 -9.19 -9.72
N ASP A 165 1.87 -10.28 -10.47
CA ASP A 165 2.23 -10.27 -11.89
C ASP A 165 1.06 -9.82 -12.76
N ALA A 166 1.26 -8.78 -13.57
CA ALA A 166 0.25 -8.29 -14.50
C ALA A 166 0.07 -9.26 -15.68
N THR A 167 -0.98 -10.08 -15.63
CA THR A 167 -1.44 -10.91 -16.75
C THR A 167 -2.48 -10.17 -17.58
N GLU A 168 -2.70 -10.55 -18.84
CA GLU A 168 -3.74 -9.93 -19.69
C GLU A 168 -5.14 -10.01 -19.04
N ASN A 169 -5.42 -11.07 -18.30
CA ASN A 169 -6.68 -11.24 -17.58
C ASN A 169 -6.80 -10.30 -16.37
N LYS A 170 -5.76 -10.19 -15.53
CA LYS A 170 -5.72 -9.21 -14.41
C LYS A 170 -5.77 -7.77 -14.93
N THR A 171 -5.04 -7.46 -16.00
CA THR A 171 -5.07 -6.15 -16.67
C THR A 171 -6.47 -5.81 -17.17
N ARG A 172 -7.14 -6.73 -17.87
CA ARG A 172 -8.50 -6.52 -18.37
C ARG A 172 -9.50 -6.31 -17.24
N PHE A 173 -9.37 -7.08 -16.17
CA PHE A 173 -10.21 -6.91 -14.98
C PHE A 173 -10.02 -5.53 -14.34
N LEU A 174 -8.77 -5.08 -14.17
CA LEU A 174 -8.49 -3.74 -13.62
C LEU A 174 -8.96 -2.62 -14.56
N CYS A 175 -8.87 -2.78 -15.88
CA CYS A 175 -9.42 -1.81 -16.83
C CYS A 175 -10.94 -1.64 -16.60
N ARG A 176 -11.68 -2.75 -16.48
CA ARG A 176 -13.12 -2.70 -16.17
C ARG A 176 -13.42 -2.09 -14.81
N PHE A 177 -12.58 -2.37 -13.81
CA PHE A 177 -12.72 -1.72 -12.50
C PHE A 177 -12.63 -0.19 -12.63
N PHE A 178 -11.66 0.33 -13.38
CA PHE A 178 -11.56 1.77 -13.60
C PHE A 178 -12.70 2.33 -14.47
N GLU A 179 -13.19 1.58 -15.47
CA GLU A 179 -14.39 1.96 -16.23
C GLU A 179 -15.62 2.16 -15.33
N GLU A 180 -15.77 1.30 -14.31
CA GLU A 180 -16.86 1.34 -13.33
C GLU A 180 -16.52 2.17 -12.07
N LEU A 181 -15.41 2.93 -12.07
CA LEU A 181 -14.95 3.64 -10.87
C LEU A 181 -16.02 4.58 -10.27
N GLY A 182 -16.84 5.19 -11.15
CA GLY A 182 -17.94 6.07 -10.76
C GLY A 182 -19.03 5.38 -9.92
N ALA A 183 -19.14 4.05 -9.96
CA ALA A 183 -20.09 3.29 -9.15
C ALA A 183 -19.71 3.26 -7.66
N PHE A 184 -18.42 3.49 -7.31
CA PHE A 184 -17.90 3.36 -5.95
C PHE A 184 -17.87 4.67 -5.15
N SER A 185 -18.59 5.71 -5.60
CA SER A 185 -18.88 6.97 -4.87
C SER A 185 -17.78 7.48 -3.90
N GLY A 186 -16.59 7.80 -4.42
CA GLY A 186 -15.50 8.39 -3.62
C GLY A 186 -14.72 7.43 -2.71
N THR A 187 -15.02 6.12 -2.74
CA THR A 187 -14.28 5.09 -2.00
C THR A 187 -13.29 4.30 -2.87
N GLY A 188 -12.98 4.80 -4.07
CA GLY A 188 -12.14 4.10 -5.06
C GLY A 188 -10.79 3.63 -4.54
N ASP A 189 -10.16 4.35 -3.60
CA ASP A 189 -8.90 3.95 -2.97
C ASP A 189 -9.03 2.66 -2.15
N GLU A 190 -10.07 2.57 -1.33
CA GLU A 190 -10.32 1.42 -0.47
C GLU A 190 -10.57 0.16 -1.31
N TYR A 191 -11.36 0.30 -2.38
CA TYR A 191 -11.62 -0.78 -3.34
C TYR A 191 -10.35 -1.17 -4.10
N LEU A 192 -9.54 -0.20 -4.51
CA LEU A 192 -8.27 -0.51 -5.19
C LEU A 192 -7.34 -1.26 -4.24
N ASP A 193 -7.16 -0.81 -3.00
CA ASP A 193 -6.29 -1.48 -2.02
C ASP A 193 -6.74 -2.92 -1.77
N PHE A 194 -8.05 -3.12 -1.59
CA PHE A 194 -8.63 -4.46 -1.50
C PHE A 194 -8.29 -5.31 -2.73
N LEU A 195 -8.48 -4.77 -3.94
CA LEU A 195 -8.22 -5.48 -5.19
C LEU A 195 -6.74 -5.82 -5.38
N LEU A 196 -5.82 -4.90 -5.09
CA LEU A 196 -4.38 -5.14 -5.23
C LEU A 196 -3.93 -6.28 -4.29
N ASN A 197 -4.43 -6.28 -3.05
CA ASN A 197 -4.17 -7.35 -2.08
C ASN A 197 -4.78 -8.68 -2.54
N PHE A 198 -6.03 -8.66 -3.01
CA PHE A 198 -6.70 -9.86 -3.52
C PHE A 198 -5.98 -10.44 -4.75
N LEU A 199 -5.53 -9.61 -5.68
CA LEU A 199 -4.81 -10.06 -6.88
C LEU A 199 -3.41 -10.61 -6.58
N ASP A 200 -2.79 -10.18 -5.48
CA ASP A 200 -1.54 -10.76 -4.96
C ASP A 200 -1.78 -12.15 -4.35
N GLU A 201 -2.86 -12.30 -3.57
CA GLU A 201 -3.28 -13.61 -3.04
C GLU A 201 -3.67 -14.60 -4.15
N LEU A 202 -4.21 -14.10 -5.27
CA LEU A 202 -4.60 -14.90 -6.43
C LEU A 202 -3.35 -15.35 -7.22
N GLN A 203 -2.68 -16.38 -6.70
CA GLN A 203 -1.40 -16.92 -7.22
C GLN A 203 -1.48 -17.47 -8.65
N LYS A 204 -2.66 -17.81 -9.16
CA LYS A 204 -2.86 -18.31 -10.52
C LYS A 204 -3.69 -17.34 -11.32
N ASP A 205 -3.37 -17.22 -12.61
CA ASP A 205 -4.19 -16.50 -13.58
C ASP A 205 -5.47 -17.28 -13.91
N GLY A 206 -6.32 -17.42 -12.91
CA GLY A 206 -7.58 -18.16 -12.96
C GLY A 206 -8.78 -17.24 -13.16
N ASP A 207 -9.96 -17.82 -12.97
CA ASP A 207 -11.20 -17.08 -12.98
C ASP A 207 -11.26 -16.13 -11.76
N ILE A 208 -11.13 -14.83 -12.02
CA ILE A 208 -11.14 -13.78 -11.01
C ILE A 208 -12.48 -13.76 -10.26
N PHE A 209 -13.59 -13.99 -10.95
CA PHE A 209 -14.91 -14.03 -10.32
C PHE A 209 -15.04 -15.23 -9.37
N GLN A 210 -14.51 -16.39 -9.76
CA GLN A 210 -14.43 -17.54 -8.86
C GLN A 210 -13.55 -17.22 -7.65
N GLY A 211 -12.39 -16.59 -7.85
CA GLY A 211 -11.50 -16.18 -6.75
C GLY A 211 -12.19 -15.23 -5.77
N LEU A 212 -12.93 -14.24 -6.26
CA LEU A 212 -13.73 -13.34 -5.44
C LEU A 212 -14.79 -14.10 -4.63
N THR A 213 -15.48 -15.05 -5.26
CA THR A 213 -16.49 -15.90 -4.59
C THR A 213 -15.86 -16.76 -3.48
N GLU A 214 -14.67 -17.32 -3.73
CA GLU A 214 -13.92 -18.09 -2.75
C GLU A 214 -13.44 -17.21 -1.59
N LYS A 215 -12.96 -16.00 -1.87
CA LYS A 215 -12.60 -15.00 -0.85
C LYS A 215 -13.81 -14.61 0.00
N LYS A 216 -14.98 -14.34 -0.62
CA LYS A 216 -16.23 -14.05 0.12
C LYS A 216 -16.59 -15.19 1.06
N LYS A 217 -16.51 -16.43 0.57
CA LYS A 217 -16.75 -17.63 1.40
C LYS A 217 -15.77 -17.74 2.57
N PHE A 218 -14.49 -17.43 2.35
CA PHE A 218 -13.48 -17.41 3.39
C PHE A 218 -13.78 -16.34 4.46
N CYS A 219 -14.12 -15.11 4.05
CA CYS A 219 -14.49 -14.03 4.96
C CYS A 219 -15.70 -14.42 5.81
N PHE A 220 -16.74 -14.98 5.20
CA PHE A 220 -17.93 -15.46 5.89
C PHE A 220 -17.63 -16.56 6.92
N GLN A 221 -16.81 -17.56 6.54
CA GLN A 221 -16.41 -18.63 7.47
C GLN A 221 -15.59 -18.09 8.65
N THR A 222 -14.72 -17.13 8.40
CA THR A 222 -13.91 -16.48 9.44
C THR A 222 -14.82 -15.67 10.38
N PHE A 223 -15.76 -14.90 9.82
CA PHE A 223 -16.75 -14.16 10.60
C PHE A 223 -17.58 -15.07 11.52
N GLN A 224 -18.06 -16.21 11.00
CA GLN A 224 -18.79 -17.19 11.81
C GLN A 224 -17.93 -17.78 12.94
N LYS A 225 -16.63 -17.99 12.72
CA LYS A 225 -15.71 -18.46 13.76
C LYS A 225 -15.53 -17.40 14.84
N VAL A 226 -15.35 -16.14 14.46
CA VAL A 226 -15.22 -15.02 15.42
C VAL A 226 -16.47 -14.91 16.29
N LEU A 227 -17.67 -14.96 15.70
CA LEU A 227 -18.93 -14.93 16.48
C LEU A 227 -19.02 -16.07 17.51
N LYS A 228 -18.68 -17.30 17.10
CA LYS A 228 -18.67 -18.44 18.01
C LYS A 228 -17.63 -18.30 19.12
N SER A 229 -16.45 -17.77 18.81
CA SER A 229 -15.39 -17.55 19.79
C SER A 229 -15.77 -16.50 20.82
N GLU A 230 -16.46 -15.43 20.43
CA GLU A 230 -16.97 -14.43 21.38
C GLU A 230 -18.08 -14.97 22.28
N GLU A 231 -19.00 -15.76 21.74
CA GLU A 231 -20.03 -16.41 22.55
C GLU A 231 -19.40 -17.31 23.63
N LEU A 232 -18.35 -18.06 23.26
CA LEU A 232 -17.59 -18.88 24.19
C LEU A 232 -16.86 -18.04 25.26
N LEU A 233 -16.31 -16.89 24.90
CA LEU A 233 -15.67 -15.96 25.85
C LEU A 233 -16.67 -15.34 26.82
N ASN A 234 -17.89 -15.05 26.37
CA ASN A 234 -18.95 -14.56 27.24
C ASN A 234 -19.47 -15.63 28.22
N GLN A 235 -19.30 -16.92 27.89
CA GLN A 235 -19.74 -18.04 28.72
C GLN A 235 -18.65 -18.62 29.63
N LYS A 236 -17.36 -18.52 29.26
CA LYS A 236 -16.24 -19.16 29.96
C LYS A 236 -15.07 -18.19 30.17
N ASN A 237 -14.43 -18.28 31.34
CA ASN A 237 -13.21 -17.53 31.63
C ASN A 237 -12.06 -17.93 30.69
N MET A 238 -11.21 -16.96 30.31
CA MET A 238 -10.10 -17.17 29.36
C MET A 238 -9.16 -18.31 29.75
N GLU A 239 -8.84 -18.47 31.04
CA GLU A 239 -7.99 -19.58 31.51
C GLU A 239 -8.58 -20.96 31.16
N THR A 240 -9.89 -21.11 31.25
CA THR A 240 -10.59 -22.36 30.90
C THR A 240 -10.53 -22.65 29.40
N LEU A 241 -10.55 -21.61 28.56
CA LEU A 241 -10.48 -21.73 27.11
C LEU A 241 -9.05 -22.08 26.64
N ILE A 242 -8.03 -21.49 27.28
CA ILE A 242 -6.62 -21.81 27.03
C ILE A 242 -6.33 -23.25 27.46
N LEU A 243 -6.84 -23.70 28.61
CA LEU A 243 -6.71 -25.09 29.07
C LEU A 243 -7.42 -26.11 28.14
N GLN A 244 -8.46 -25.68 27.43
CA GLN A 244 -9.16 -26.49 26.41
C GLN A 244 -8.50 -26.43 25.02
N GLY A 245 -7.38 -25.72 24.88
CA GLY A 245 -6.65 -25.59 23.62
C GLY A 245 -7.38 -24.73 22.57
N VAL A 246 -8.38 -23.94 22.97
CA VAL A 246 -9.14 -23.08 22.05
C VAL A 246 -8.30 -21.87 21.69
N ARG A 247 -7.93 -21.74 20.41
CA ARG A 247 -7.31 -20.52 19.88
C ARG A 247 -8.40 -19.52 19.49
N ILE A 248 -8.32 -18.31 20.03
CA ILE A 248 -9.20 -17.21 19.66
C ILE A 248 -8.67 -16.61 18.35
N PRO A 249 -9.44 -16.63 17.26
CA PRO A 249 -9.05 -15.94 16.04
C PRO A 249 -9.09 -14.43 16.30
N TYR A 250 -7.96 -13.75 16.05
CA TYR A 250 -7.93 -12.30 16.01
C TYR A 250 -8.30 -11.85 14.60
N ALA A 251 -9.55 -11.41 14.42
CA ALA A 251 -10.02 -10.81 13.18
C ALA A 251 -11.09 -9.76 13.52
N ASP A 252 -11.04 -8.60 12.86
CA ASP A 252 -12.04 -7.56 13.01
C ASP A 252 -13.30 -7.93 12.22
N LYS A 253 -14.44 -7.96 12.90
CA LYS A 253 -15.73 -8.28 12.27
C LYS A 253 -16.16 -7.24 11.24
N ASN A 254 -15.92 -5.96 11.53
CA ASN A 254 -16.33 -4.87 10.66
C ASN A 254 -15.52 -4.91 9.37
N ASP A 255 -14.22 -5.20 9.47
CA ASP A 255 -13.37 -5.41 8.30
C ASP A 255 -13.84 -6.60 7.45
N LEU A 256 -14.16 -7.74 8.07
CA LEU A 256 -14.70 -8.90 7.35
C LEU A 256 -16.02 -8.59 6.63
N LEU A 257 -16.95 -7.87 7.29
CA LEU A 257 -18.20 -7.44 6.68
C LEU A 257 -17.94 -6.49 5.51
N ARG A 258 -17.08 -5.50 5.72
CA ARG A 258 -16.72 -4.51 4.71
C ARG A 258 -16.08 -5.15 3.48
N GLN A 259 -15.20 -6.14 3.66
CA GLN A 259 -14.63 -6.92 2.55
C GLN A 259 -15.69 -7.71 1.79
N MET A 260 -16.68 -8.32 2.48
CA MET A 260 -17.78 -9.02 1.80
C MET A 260 -18.63 -8.07 0.96
N ASP A 261 -18.95 -6.88 1.49
CA ASP A 261 -19.69 -5.85 0.76
C ASP A 261 -18.90 -5.38 -0.48
N MET A 262 -17.60 -5.11 -0.33
CA MET A 262 -16.75 -4.75 -1.47
C MET A 262 -16.74 -5.83 -2.56
N ILE A 263 -16.66 -7.11 -2.17
CA ILE A 263 -16.69 -8.21 -3.13
C ILE A 263 -18.01 -8.22 -3.90
N ASP A 264 -19.14 -8.01 -3.23
CA ASP A 264 -20.44 -7.99 -3.88
C ASP A 264 -20.58 -6.80 -4.84
N ASP A 265 -20.16 -5.61 -4.42
CA ASP A 265 -20.17 -4.41 -5.26
C ASP A 265 -19.29 -4.57 -6.50
N ILE A 266 -18.05 -5.06 -6.33
CA ILE A 266 -17.12 -5.35 -7.43
C ILE A 266 -17.70 -6.40 -8.36
N SER A 267 -18.26 -7.48 -7.79
CA SER A 267 -18.83 -8.59 -8.55
C SER A 267 -20.01 -8.13 -9.40
N PHE A 268 -20.92 -7.37 -8.79
CA PHE A 268 -22.09 -6.83 -9.47
C PHE A 268 -21.70 -5.84 -10.56
N SER A 269 -20.79 -4.90 -10.27
CA SER A 269 -20.40 -3.84 -11.21
C SER A 269 -19.63 -4.42 -12.41
N ILE A 270 -18.68 -5.33 -12.20
CA ILE A 270 -17.78 -5.81 -13.26
C ILE A 270 -18.34 -7.04 -14.00
N PHE A 271 -19.09 -7.90 -13.32
CA PHE A 271 -19.59 -9.17 -13.88
C PHE A 271 -21.11 -9.24 -14.01
N GLY A 272 -21.85 -8.26 -13.48
CA GLY A 272 -23.32 -8.22 -13.55
C GLY A 272 -24.02 -9.26 -12.66
N LYS A 273 -23.28 -9.90 -11.74
CA LYS A 273 -23.79 -10.95 -10.83
C LYS A 273 -22.98 -10.99 -9.55
N THR A 274 -23.60 -11.40 -8.45
CA THR A 274 -22.91 -11.71 -7.19
C THR A 274 -22.73 -13.23 -7.07
N GLY A 275 -21.72 -13.67 -6.32
CA GLY A 275 -21.51 -15.08 -6.01
C GLY A 275 -22.43 -15.54 -4.88
N ASP A 276 -23.05 -16.72 -5.01
CA ASP A 276 -23.88 -17.36 -3.97
C ASP A 276 -23.02 -17.86 -2.79
N ALA A 277 -22.41 -16.94 -2.03
CA ALA A 277 -21.79 -17.26 -0.75
C ALA A 277 -22.81 -17.06 0.37
N GLY A 278 -23.88 -17.87 0.38
CA GLY A 278 -24.80 -17.93 1.51
C GLY A 278 -25.65 -16.67 1.72
N ASP A 279 -26.09 -16.02 0.64
CA ASP A 279 -26.99 -14.86 0.69
C ASP A 279 -28.24 -15.12 1.55
N THR A 280 -28.65 -16.37 1.74
CA THR A 280 -29.81 -16.72 2.57
C THR A 280 -29.67 -16.39 4.07
N PHE A 281 -28.46 -16.15 4.59
CA PHE A 281 -28.24 -15.95 6.04
C PHE A 281 -27.84 -14.52 6.44
N LEU A 282 -27.19 -13.74 5.56
CA LEU A 282 -26.82 -12.34 5.86
C LEU A 282 -28.06 -11.45 6.04
N TRP A 283 -29.17 -11.73 5.34
CA TRP A 283 -30.46 -11.06 5.53
C TRP A 283 -31.11 -11.26 6.92
N GLN A 284 -30.66 -12.26 7.69
CA GLN A 284 -31.20 -12.57 9.02
C GLN A 284 -30.34 -12.03 10.17
N ALA A 285 -29.09 -11.65 9.91
CA ALA A 285 -28.14 -11.24 10.95
C ALA A 285 -28.14 -9.74 11.28
N GLN A 286 -28.80 -8.89 10.48
CA GLN A 286 -28.98 -7.48 10.85
C GLN A 286 -30.17 -7.28 11.82
N PRO A 287 -29.97 -6.58 12.96
CA PRO A 287 -31.09 -6.14 13.80
C PRO A 287 -32.08 -5.32 12.97
N ARG A 288 -33.38 -5.54 13.19
CA ARG A 288 -34.48 -4.88 12.46
C ARG A 288 -34.48 -3.35 12.54
N GLU A 289 -33.65 -2.74 13.40
CA GLU A 289 -33.66 -1.32 13.71
C GLU A 289 -32.88 -0.42 12.73
N MET A 290 -32.01 -0.97 11.88
CA MET A 290 -31.33 -0.18 10.82
C MET A 290 -32.05 -0.22 9.45
N ARG A 291 -33.29 -0.69 9.39
CA ARG A 291 -34.01 -0.87 8.10
C ARG A 291 -34.84 0.34 7.65
N PHE A 292 -34.90 1.41 8.43
CA PHE A 292 -35.61 2.62 8.04
C PHE A 292 -34.88 3.87 8.54
N SER A 293 -33.98 4.40 7.72
CA SER A 293 -33.72 5.83 7.58
C SER A 293 -32.98 6.03 6.25
N ARG A 294 -33.77 6.26 5.20
CA ARG A 294 -33.31 6.86 3.95
C ARG A 294 -33.22 8.37 4.15
#